data_AF-A0A7L5AMR0-F1
#
_entry.id   AF-A0A7L5AMR0-F1
#
_cell.length_a   1.000
_cell.length_b   1.000
_cell.length_c   1.000
_cell.angle_alpha   90.00
_cell.angle_beta   90.00
_cell.angle_gamma   90.00
#
_symmetry.space_group_name_H-M   'P 1'
#
loop_
_entity.id
_entity.type
_entity.pdbx_description
1 polymer ?
#
loop_
_entity_poly.entity_id
_entity_poly.type
_entity_poly.pdbx_seq_one_letter_code
_entity_poly.pdbx_strand_id
1 'polypeptide(L)'
;MHDDDRALRDELRAADPARALPPASPTWLDHRMEQIMTDQSPSTTTGTPEKPRPAFTRWMPVVGVAAGLAIAAVIVVPLALGGPEPTVEALRPPLGGDLASGSCLVLEPATVAAQEQAFAATVLEIQGDTVVLEVTERFAGDVADRVEVTQVDAITSDFSGVPFEVGKSYLVGASNGTITSCGVTGADSTDLRAVYDAAFPG
;
A
#
# COMPACT_ATOMS: atom_id res chain seq x y z
N MET A 1 -34.14 -23.70 19.60
CA MET A 1 -33.53 -23.97 18.29
C MET A 1 -34.68 -24.14 17.32
N HIS A 2 -34.97 -23.12 16.51
CA HIS A 2 -36.17 -23.02 15.67
C HIS A 2 -36.04 -23.97 14.46
N ASP A 3 -37.18 -24.42 13.91
CA ASP A 3 -37.22 -25.30 12.74
C ASP A 3 -36.53 -24.69 11.51
N ASP A 4 -36.50 -23.36 11.42
CA ASP A 4 -35.81 -22.60 10.37
C ASP A 4 -34.30 -22.85 10.35
N ASP A 5 -33.66 -22.97 11.53
CA ASP A 5 -32.22 -23.24 11.58
C ASP A 5 -31.89 -24.65 11.07
N ARG A 6 -32.83 -25.59 11.12
CA ARG A 6 -32.63 -26.96 10.62
C ARG A 6 -32.77 -26.98 9.10
N ALA A 7 -33.81 -26.34 8.57
CA ALA A 7 -34.01 -26.19 7.13
C ALA A 7 -32.82 -25.49 6.45
N LEU A 8 -32.33 -24.39 7.04
CA LEU A 8 -31.16 -23.66 6.54
C LEU A 8 -29.89 -24.52 6.54
N ARG A 9 -29.65 -25.31 7.60
CA ARG A 9 -28.49 -26.21 7.66
C ARG A 9 -28.57 -27.33 6.63
N ASP A 10 -29.77 -27.81 6.33
CA ASP A 10 -29.94 -28.87 5.33
C ASP A 10 -29.78 -28.33 3.91
N GLU A 11 -30.20 -27.08 3.64
CA GLU A 11 -29.93 -26.40 2.38
C GLU A 11 -28.43 -26.14 2.18
N LEU A 12 -27.73 -25.63 3.21
CA LEU A 12 -26.28 -25.42 3.16
C LEU A 12 -25.51 -26.73 2.92
N ARG A 13 -25.93 -27.83 3.56
CA ARG A 13 -25.33 -29.16 3.31
C ARG A 13 -25.68 -29.71 1.93
N ALA A 14 -26.84 -29.36 1.38
CA ALA A 14 -27.22 -29.78 0.04
C ALA A 14 -26.39 -29.08 -1.04
N ALA A 15 -25.97 -27.84 -0.80
CA ALA A 15 -25.12 -27.07 -1.70
C ALA A 15 -23.62 -27.40 -1.59
N ASP A 16 -23.19 -28.20 -0.61
CA ASP A 16 -21.78 -28.54 -0.42
C ASP A 16 -21.29 -29.56 -1.47
N PRO A 17 -20.40 -29.17 -2.41
CA PRO A 17 -19.86 -30.09 -3.42
C PRO A 17 -18.99 -31.20 -2.82
N ALA A 18 -18.46 -31.01 -1.60
CA ALA A 18 -17.69 -32.04 -0.91
C ALA A 18 -18.55 -33.20 -0.41
N ARG A 19 -19.89 -33.05 -0.40
CA ARG A 19 -20.82 -34.11 0.02
C ARG A 19 -20.75 -35.36 -0.86
N ALA A 20 -20.35 -35.21 -2.12
CA ALA A 20 -20.19 -36.33 -3.06
C ALA A 20 -18.81 -37.01 -2.94
N LEU A 21 -17.90 -36.47 -2.15
CA LEU A 21 -16.55 -37.01 -2.01
C LEU A 21 -16.50 -38.09 -0.92
N PRO A 22 -15.70 -39.15 -1.11
CA PRO A 22 -15.41 -40.08 -0.04
C PRO A 22 -14.65 -39.36 1.10
N PRO A 23 -14.86 -39.76 2.36
CA PRO A 23 -14.10 -39.21 3.47
C PRO A 23 -12.60 -39.45 3.24
N ALA A 24 -11.78 -38.47 3.60
CA ALA A 24 -10.33 -38.61 3.55
C ALA A 24 -9.89 -39.78 4.45
N SER A 25 -8.89 -40.56 4.00
CA SER A 25 -8.37 -41.64 4.83
C SER A 25 -7.64 -41.06 6.05
N PRO A 26 -7.75 -41.67 7.24
CA PRO A 26 -7.06 -41.20 8.44
C PRO A 26 -5.55 -41.07 8.24
N THR A 27 -4.96 -42.04 7.52
CA THR A 27 -3.54 -42.05 7.19
C THR A 27 -3.11 -40.89 6.28
N TRP A 28 -3.99 -40.46 5.37
CA TRP A 28 -3.73 -39.31 4.51
C TRP A 28 -3.78 -38.00 5.32
N LEU A 29 -4.72 -37.90 6.26
CA LEU A 29 -4.84 -36.76 7.17
C LEU A 29 -3.61 -36.64 8.07
N ASP A 30 -3.20 -37.74 8.71
CA ASP A 30 -2.02 -37.77 9.59
C ASP A 30 -0.76 -37.35 8.82
N HIS A 31 -0.55 -37.91 7.63
CA HIS A 31 0.60 -37.55 6.80
C HIS A 31 0.55 -36.09 6.33
N ARG A 32 -0.65 -35.55 6.03
CA ARG A 32 -0.79 -34.16 5.61
C ARG A 32 -0.56 -33.18 6.76
N MET A 33 -1.01 -33.52 7.96
CA MET A 33 -0.74 -32.74 9.17
C MET A 33 0.75 -32.75 9.50
N GLU A 34 1.40 -33.91 9.42
CA GLU A 34 2.85 -34.02 9.61
C GLU A 34 3.63 -33.19 8.57
N GLN A 35 3.20 -33.22 7.30
CA GLN A 35 3.77 -32.36 6.26
C GLN A 35 3.64 -30.88 6.61
N ILE A 36 2.47 -30.39 7.02
CA ILE A 36 2.30 -28.97 7.37
C ILE A 36 3.19 -28.57 8.55
N MET A 37 3.36 -29.45 9.54
CA MET A 37 4.18 -29.17 10.73
C MET A 37 5.68 -29.25 10.45
N THR A 38 6.09 -30.06 9.47
CA THR A 38 7.50 -30.28 9.13
C THR A 38 7.98 -29.38 7.99
N ASP A 39 7.06 -28.90 7.15
CA ASP A 39 7.37 -28.05 6.00
C ASP A 39 7.59 -26.60 6.45
N GLN A 40 8.77 -26.37 7.04
CA GLN A 40 9.36 -25.04 7.22
C GLN A 40 10.19 -24.64 5.99
N SER A 41 9.85 -25.16 4.80
CA SER A 41 10.56 -24.77 3.58
C SER A 41 10.24 -23.30 3.29
N PRO A 42 11.22 -22.38 3.29
CA PRO A 42 11.02 -21.11 2.63
C PRO A 42 10.67 -21.42 1.17
N SER A 43 9.59 -20.81 0.67
CA SER A 43 9.27 -20.76 -0.75
C SER A 43 10.48 -20.18 -1.50
N THR A 44 11.43 -21.05 -1.83
CA THR A 44 12.57 -20.71 -2.64
C THR A 44 12.03 -20.71 -4.05
N THR A 45 11.72 -19.52 -4.57
CA THR A 45 11.54 -19.28 -5.98
C THR A 45 12.66 -20.00 -6.71
N THR A 46 12.34 -21.12 -7.34
CA THR A 46 13.28 -21.87 -8.17
C THR A 46 13.43 -21.07 -9.45
N GLY A 47 14.32 -20.08 -9.40
CA GLY A 47 14.92 -19.53 -10.61
C GLY A 47 15.65 -20.68 -11.29
N THR A 48 15.19 -21.03 -12.49
CA THR A 48 15.83 -21.97 -13.40
C THR A 48 17.36 -21.78 -13.38
N PRO A 49 18.17 -22.80 -13.09
CA PRO A 49 19.63 -22.66 -13.12
C PRO A 49 20.07 -22.47 -14.57
N GLU A 50 20.40 -21.23 -14.94
CA GLU A 50 21.02 -20.93 -16.23
C GLU A 50 22.43 -21.53 -16.24
N LYS A 51 22.64 -22.45 -17.19
CA LYS A 51 23.89 -23.16 -17.47
C LYS A 51 25.08 -22.18 -17.52
N PRO A 52 26.23 -22.47 -16.87
CA PRO A 52 27.42 -21.63 -17.02
C PRO A 52 27.95 -21.75 -18.45
N ARG A 53 27.85 -20.68 -19.24
CA ARG A 53 28.51 -20.57 -20.55
C ARG A 53 30.00 -20.26 -20.34
N PRO A 54 30.93 -20.91 -21.07
CA PRO A 54 32.36 -20.68 -20.90
C PRO A 54 32.76 -19.27 -21.36
N ALA A 55 33.63 -18.66 -20.56
CA ALA A 55 34.11 -17.29 -20.72
C ALA A 55 35.04 -17.14 -21.93
N PHE A 56 34.71 -16.20 -22.82
CA PHE A 56 35.61 -15.73 -23.86
C PHE A 56 36.39 -14.53 -23.31
N THR A 57 37.66 -14.76 -22.98
CA THR A 57 38.64 -13.72 -22.67
C THR A 57 38.79 -12.78 -23.86
N ARG A 58 38.37 -11.52 -23.68
CA ARG A 58 38.78 -10.43 -24.56
C ARG A 58 39.29 -9.26 -23.71
N TRP A 59 40.60 -9.08 -23.76
CA TRP A 59 41.33 -7.89 -23.33
C TRP A 59 40.72 -6.60 -23.89
N MET A 60 40.58 -5.56 -23.05
CA MET A 60 41.11 -4.20 -23.28
C MET A 60 40.80 -3.25 -22.08
N PRO A 61 41.54 -2.13 -21.94
CA PRO A 61 42.02 -1.62 -20.65
C PRO A 61 41.22 -0.49 -19.99
N VAL A 62 41.57 -0.31 -18.71
CA VAL A 62 41.20 0.64 -17.65
C VAL A 62 41.04 2.12 -18.08
N VAL A 63 39.93 2.71 -17.64
CA VAL A 63 39.78 4.10 -17.11
C VAL A 63 38.66 3.99 -16.06
N GLY A 64 38.78 4.26 -14.76
CA GLY A 64 39.68 5.11 -14.00
C GLY A 64 38.93 6.33 -13.48
N VAL A 65 38.02 6.20 -12.50
CA VAL A 65 37.67 7.28 -11.55
C VAL A 65 37.26 6.67 -10.20
N ALA A 66 38.03 6.99 -9.18
CA ALA A 66 37.74 6.75 -7.78
C ALA A 66 36.76 7.80 -7.24
N ALA A 67 36.01 7.41 -6.20
CA ALA A 67 35.32 8.21 -5.18
C ALA A 67 33.80 7.97 -5.11
N GLY A 68 33.40 6.97 -4.33
CA GLY A 68 32.07 6.93 -3.72
C GLY A 68 32.18 7.42 -2.29
N LEU A 69 32.09 8.74 -2.09
CA LEU A 69 31.95 9.37 -0.79
C LEU A 69 30.68 8.83 -0.11
N ALA A 70 30.84 8.26 1.09
CA ALA A 70 29.73 8.12 2.03
C ALA A 70 29.26 9.53 2.41
N ILE A 71 28.16 9.96 1.81
CA ILE A 71 27.51 11.21 2.21
C ILE A 71 26.60 10.86 3.40
N ALA A 72 27.19 10.89 4.60
CA ALA A 72 26.43 11.25 5.78
C ALA A 72 26.19 12.77 5.68
N ALA A 73 25.08 13.17 5.06
CA ALA A 73 24.63 14.56 5.09
C ALA A 73 23.45 14.67 6.06
N VAL A 74 23.75 15.27 7.20
CA VAL A 74 22.81 16.00 8.04
C VAL A 74 22.02 16.95 7.13
N ILE A 75 20.69 16.80 7.06
CA ILE A 75 19.84 17.81 6.43
C ILE A 75 19.67 18.96 7.42
N VAL A 76 20.62 19.88 7.36
CA VAL A 76 20.39 21.30 7.63
C VAL A 76 21.07 22.04 6.50
N VAL A 77 20.36 22.34 5.42
CA VAL A 77 20.80 23.36 4.46
C VAL A 77 19.63 24.28 4.12
N PRO A 78 19.78 25.59 4.42
CA PRO A 78 18.83 26.62 4.06
C PRO A 78 19.05 27.00 2.59
N LEU A 79 18.01 26.91 1.77
CA LEU A 79 18.07 27.41 0.39
C LEU A 79 17.75 28.90 0.40
N ALA A 80 18.81 29.68 0.29
CA ALA A 80 18.80 31.11 0.04
C ALA A 80 18.21 31.42 -1.36
N LEU A 81 16.88 31.40 -1.44
CA LEU A 81 16.06 32.16 -2.38
C LEU A 81 14.91 32.64 -1.49
N GLY A 82 14.76 33.95 -1.32
CA GLY A 82 13.81 34.58 -0.38
C GLY A 82 12.34 34.40 -0.74
N GLY A 83 11.90 33.15 -0.92
CA GLY A 83 10.51 32.73 -0.84
C GLY A 83 10.20 32.31 0.60
N PRO A 84 8.92 32.31 1.00
CA PRO A 84 8.49 31.72 2.26
C PRO A 84 9.02 30.29 2.37
N GLU A 85 9.56 29.92 3.54
CA GLU A 85 9.90 28.52 3.81
C GLU A 85 8.60 27.70 3.68
N PRO A 86 8.60 26.62 2.87
CA PRO A 86 7.40 25.80 2.71
C PRO A 86 7.04 25.18 4.06
N THR A 87 5.77 25.27 4.43
CA THR A 87 5.30 24.62 5.66
C THR A 87 5.33 23.11 5.44
N VAL A 88 5.79 22.35 6.45
CA VAL A 88 5.86 20.88 6.42
C VAL A 88 4.96 20.29 7.50
N GLU A 89 4.16 19.29 7.14
CA GLU A 89 3.28 18.55 8.06
C GLU A 89 3.46 17.04 7.88
N ALA A 90 3.43 16.29 8.99
CA ALA A 90 3.57 14.83 8.96
C ALA A 90 2.20 14.15 9.14
N LEU A 91 1.82 13.31 8.18
CA LEU A 91 0.63 12.47 8.27
C LEU A 91 1.03 11.00 8.46
N ARG A 92 0.26 10.32 9.29
CA ARG A 92 0.48 8.89 9.56
C ARG A 92 -0.29 8.03 8.57
N PRO A 93 0.27 6.91 8.10
CA PRO A 93 -0.53 5.90 7.43
C PRO A 93 -1.54 5.28 8.42
N PRO A 94 -2.66 4.74 7.93
CA PRO A 94 -3.57 3.98 8.78
C PRO A 94 -2.85 2.71 9.25
N LEU A 95 -2.52 2.67 10.55
CA LEU A 95 -1.91 1.51 11.19
C LEU A 95 -2.98 0.45 11.41
N GLY A 96 -2.92 -0.67 10.67
CA GLY A 96 -3.64 -1.94 10.92
C GLY A 96 -5.16 -1.82 11.15
N GLY A 97 -5.95 -2.38 10.25
CA GLY A 97 -7.42 -2.25 10.19
C GLY A 97 -8.13 -1.96 11.51
N ASP A 98 -8.41 -0.67 11.76
CA ASP A 98 -9.30 -0.23 12.83
C ASP A 98 -10.72 -0.69 12.49
N LEU A 99 -11.11 -1.87 12.99
CA LEU A 99 -12.43 -2.50 12.95
C LEU A 99 -13.17 -2.54 11.58
N ALA A 100 -12.50 -2.20 10.48
CA ALA A 100 -13.00 -2.18 9.12
C ALA A 100 -12.22 -3.12 8.19
N SER A 101 -11.81 -4.29 8.69
CA SER A 101 -11.47 -5.44 7.82
C SER A 101 -12.71 -5.97 7.04
N GLY A 102 -13.86 -5.31 7.17
CA GLY A 102 -15.00 -5.47 6.29
C GLY A 102 -14.83 -4.59 5.06
N SER A 103 -14.90 -5.20 3.88
CA SER A 103 -15.09 -4.59 2.56
C SER A 103 -15.38 -3.09 2.61
N CYS A 104 -14.46 -2.27 2.09
CA CYS A 104 -14.71 -0.84 1.95
C CYS A 104 -16.03 -0.63 1.21
N LEU A 105 -16.94 0.14 1.81
CA LEU A 105 -18.16 0.58 1.15
C LEU A 105 -17.79 1.38 -0.11
N VAL A 106 -18.71 1.47 -1.07
CA VAL A 106 -18.52 2.32 -2.25
C VAL A 106 -18.18 3.74 -1.78
N LEU A 107 -17.11 4.32 -2.34
CA LEU A 107 -16.70 5.67 -2.01
C LEU A 107 -17.74 6.67 -2.51
N GLU A 108 -18.39 7.36 -1.57
CA GLU A 108 -19.37 8.41 -1.86
C GLU A 108 -18.75 9.82 -1.65
N PRO A 109 -19.16 10.84 -2.41
CA PRO A 109 -18.64 12.21 -2.25
C PRO A 109 -18.80 12.76 -0.82
N ALA A 110 -19.88 12.38 -0.13
CA ALA A 110 -20.11 12.78 1.26
C ALA A 110 -19.03 12.27 2.22
N THR A 111 -18.44 11.11 1.95
CA THR A 111 -17.33 10.54 2.75
C THR A 111 -16.04 11.35 2.56
N VAL A 112 -15.80 11.84 1.34
CA VAL A 112 -14.67 12.71 1.02
C VAL A 112 -14.87 14.10 1.62
N ALA A 113 -16.09 14.65 1.54
CA ALA A 113 -16.43 15.94 2.14
C ALA A 113 -16.35 15.95 3.68
N ALA A 114 -16.45 14.78 4.31
CA ALA A 114 -16.32 14.63 5.77
C ALA A 114 -14.86 14.59 6.27
N GLN A 115 -13.86 14.56 5.37
CA GLN A 115 -12.46 14.59 5.77
C GLN A 115 -12.08 15.95 6.36
N GLU A 116 -11.24 15.94 7.39
CA GLU A 116 -10.71 17.18 7.98
C GLU A 116 -9.76 17.90 7.02
N GLN A 117 -8.96 17.13 6.29
CA GLN A 117 -8.06 17.60 5.25
C GLN A 117 -8.29 16.81 3.95
N ALA A 118 -8.41 17.50 2.83
CA ALA A 118 -8.53 16.90 1.51
C ALA A 118 -7.73 17.72 0.49
N PHE A 119 -6.80 17.08 -0.21
CA PHE A 119 -5.87 17.78 -1.10
C PHE A 119 -5.37 16.88 -2.24
N ALA A 120 -4.96 17.50 -3.35
CA ALA A 120 -4.16 16.84 -4.38
C ALA A 120 -2.67 17.14 -4.14
N ALA A 121 -1.82 16.14 -4.32
CA ALA A 121 -0.38 16.29 -4.18
C ALA A 121 0.39 15.45 -5.20
N THR A 122 1.62 15.87 -5.49
CA THR A 122 2.57 15.10 -6.31
C THR A 122 3.71 14.60 -5.44
N VAL A 123 4.11 13.34 -5.62
CA VAL A 123 5.24 12.76 -4.89
C VAL A 123 6.55 13.36 -5.41
N LEU A 124 7.27 14.07 -4.56
CA LEU A 124 8.58 14.64 -4.86
C LEU A 124 9.68 13.58 -4.79
N GLU A 125 9.69 12.83 -3.68
CA GLU A 125 10.71 11.82 -3.41
C GLU A 125 10.23 10.79 -2.38
N ILE A 126 10.92 9.66 -2.34
CA ILE A 126 10.73 8.60 -1.35
C ILE A 126 12.10 8.33 -0.73
N GLN A 127 12.23 8.60 0.57
CA GLN A 127 13.44 8.38 1.36
C GLN A 127 13.21 7.25 2.36
N GLY A 128 13.70 6.06 2.05
CA GLY A 128 13.46 4.88 2.89
C GLY A 128 11.97 4.55 2.93
N ASP A 129 11.35 4.74 4.09
CA ASP A 129 9.92 4.58 4.35
C ASP A 129 9.15 5.91 4.38
N THR A 130 9.78 7.05 4.07
CA THR A 130 9.12 8.37 4.12
C THR A 130 8.91 8.93 2.72
N VAL A 131 7.66 9.24 2.39
CA VAL A 131 7.22 9.86 1.12
C VAL A 131 7.03 11.35 1.35
N VAL A 132 7.66 12.17 0.52
CA VAL A 132 7.46 13.62 0.53
C VAL A 132 6.50 14.00 -0.59
N LEU A 133 5.36 14.56 -0.22
CA LEU A 133 4.30 15.03 -1.10
C LEU A 133 4.34 16.57 -1.19
N GLU A 134 4.27 17.11 -2.40
CA GLU A 134 4.05 18.54 -2.64
C GLU A 134 2.58 18.79 -2.95
N VAL A 135 1.93 19.64 -2.15
CA VAL A 135 0.50 19.93 -2.30
C VAL A 135 0.28 20.85 -3.48
N THR A 136 -0.48 20.37 -4.47
CA THR A 136 -0.79 21.10 -5.70
C THR A 136 -2.15 21.78 -5.65
N GLU A 137 -3.09 21.22 -4.88
CA GLU A 137 -4.46 21.72 -4.76
C GLU A 137 -5.03 21.39 -3.37
N ARG A 138 -5.76 22.31 -2.76
CA ARG A 138 -6.41 22.12 -1.45
C ARG A 138 -7.91 22.18 -1.65
N PHE A 139 -8.61 21.12 -1.29
CA PHE A 139 -10.07 21.05 -1.35
C PHE A 139 -10.70 21.38 0.01
N ALA A 140 -10.11 20.88 1.11
CA ALA A 140 -10.58 21.13 2.46
C ALA A 140 -9.45 21.14 3.49
N GLY A 141 -9.67 21.87 4.57
CA GLY A 141 -8.75 21.99 5.71
C GLY A 141 -7.56 22.91 5.43
N ASP A 142 -6.84 23.25 6.50
CA ASP A 142 -5.53 23.86 6.40
C ASP A 142 -4.49 22.74 6.20
N VAL A 143 -3.81 22.77 5.06
CA VAL A 143 -2.80 21.77 4.69
C VAL A 143 -1.49 22.50 4.38
N ALA A 144 -0.40 22.02 4.97
CA ALA A 144 0.94 22.52 4.68
C ALA A 144 1.30 22.43 3.18
N ASP A 145 2.34 23.15 2.73
CA ASP A 145 2.78 23.10 1.32
C ASP A 145 3.44 21.76 0.99
N ARG A 146 4.03 21.12 2.00
CA ARG A 146 4.61 19.79 1.91
C ARG A 146 4.08 18.88 3.00
N VAL A 147 3.80 17.64 2.62
CA VAL A 147 3.30 16.62 3.52
C VAL A 147 4.23 15.42 3.50
N GLU A 148 4.69 15.00 4.67
CA GLU A 148 5.49 13.80 4.85
C GLU A 148 4.59 12.65 5.30
N VAL A 149 4.69 11.51 4.63
CA VAL A 149 3.88 10.32 4.90
C VAL A 149 4.78 9.11 5.03
N THR A 150 4.61 8.32 6.08
CA THR A 150 5.28 7.03 6.16
C THR A 150 4.62 6.03 5.21
N GLN A 151 5.37 5.53 4.23
CA GLN A 151 5.00 4.43 3.37
C GLN A 151 4.90 3.15 4.19
N VAL A 152 3.77 2.47 4.07
CA VAL A 152 3.62 1.11 4.58
C VAL A 152 4.02 0.15 3.46
N ASP A 153 5.01 -0.71 3.71
CA ASP A 153 5.43 -1.73 2.76
C ASP A 153 4.23 -2.61 2.39
N ALA A 154 4.08 -2.94 1.11
CA ALA A 154 2.97 -3.77 0.61
C ALA A 154 2.91 -5.17 1.25
N ILE A 155 3.98 -5.61 1.92
CA ILE A 155 4.09 -6.90 2.62
C ILE A 155 3.55 -6.80 4.07
N THR A 156 3.61 -5.62 4.69
CA THR A 156 3.15 -5.35 6.06
C THR A 156 1.84 -4.56 6.10
N SER A 157 1.47 -3.93 4.98
CA SER A 157 0.17 -3.31 4.78
C SER A 157 -0.87 -4.39 4.48
N ASP A 158 -2.04 -4.31 5.10
CA ASP A 158 -3.23 -5.13 4.78
C ASP A 158 -3.80 -4.77 3.39
N PHE A 159 -2.94 -4.49 2.39
CA PHE A 159 -3.27 -3.97 1.06
C PHE A 159 -4.14 -2.69 1.07
N SER A 160 -4.23 -2.02 2.22
CA SER A 160 -5.06 -0.83 2.43
C SER A 160 -4.30 0.47 2.12
N GLY A 161 -2.97 0.39 1.96
CA GLY A 161 -2.12 1.52 1.61
C GLY A 161 -1.94 1.67 0.10
N VAL A 162 -1.95 2.92 -0.38
CA VAL A 162 -1.64 3.24 -1.77
C VAL A 162 -0.12 3.27 -1.94
N PRO A 163 0.47 2.49 -2.88
CA PRO A 163 1.88 2.62 -3.18
C PRO A 163 2.13 3.97 -3.87
N PHE A 164 2.88 4.84 -3.19
CA PHE A 164 3.32 6.10 -3.76
C PHE A 164 4.48 5.87 -4.73
N GLU A 165 4.44 6.55 -5.88
CA GLU A 165 5.49 6.54 -6.89
C GLU A 165 5.97 7.97 -7.13
N VAL A 166 7.29 8.16 -7.18
CA VAL A 166 7.92 9.46 -7.45
C VAL A 166 7.42 10.05 -8.78
N GLY A 167 7.03 11.32 -8.75
CA GLY A 167 6.53 12.07 -9.90
C GLY A 167 5.07 11.79 -10.29
N LYS A 168 4.34 10.99 -9.51
CA LYS A 168 2.90 10.75 -9.71
C LYS A 168 2.05 11.64 -8.81
N SER A 169 0.85 11.94 -9.28
CA SER A 169 -0.14 12.75 -8.56
C SER A 169 -1.16 11.85 -7.86
N TYR A 170 -1.56 12.26 -6.67
CA TYR A 170 -2.45 11.54 -5.77
C TYR A 170 -3.47 12.49 -5.17
N LEU A 171 -4.67 11.98 -4.92
CA LEU A 171 -5.69 12.61 -4.10
C LEU A 171 -5.60 11.99 -2.71
N VAL A 172 -5.51 12.84 -1.69
CA VAL A 172 -5.30 12.44 -0.30
C VAL A 172 -6.42 13.01 0.56
N GLY A 173 -6.99 12.14 1.39
CA GLY A 173 -7.91 12.55 2.45
C GLY A 173 -7.35 12.10 3.79
N ALA A 174 -7.40 12.97 4.78
CA ALA A 174 -6.91 12.70 6.11
C ALA A 174 -7.88 13.19 7.18
N SER A 175 -7.89 12.46 8.29
CA SER A 175 -8.65 12.79 9.50
C SER A 175 -7.81 12.40 10.71
N ASN A 176 -7.80 13.23 11.75
CA ASN A 176 -7.01 13.01 12.98
C ASN A 176 -5.51 12.80 12.70
N GLY A 177 -4.94 13.53 11.73
CA GLY A 177 -3.53 13.42 11.33
C GLY A 177 -3.14 12.07 10.72
N THR A 178 -4.13 11.29 10.27
CA THR A 178 -3.94 9.98 9.65
C THR A 178 -4.61 9.96 8.29
N ILE A 179 -3.93 9.38 7.30
CA ILE A 179 -4.49 9.21 5.96
C ILE A 179 -5.63 8.20 5.99
N THR A 180 -6.76 8.59 5.44
CA THR A 180 -7.93 7.72 5.29
C THR A 180 -7.75 6.80 4.09
N SER A 181 -7.82 5.49 4.35
CA SER A 181 -7.82 4.44 3.33
C SER A 181 -9.24 4.22 2.77
N CYS A 182 -9.52 3.06 2.18
CA CYS A 182 -10.81 2.74 1.56
C CYS A 182 -11.18 3.60 0.34
N GLY A 183 -10.20 3.93 -0.50
CA GLY A 183 -10.41 4.63 -1.76
C GLY A 183 -10.51 6.15 -1.64
N VAL A 184 -10.62 6.70 -0.43
CA VAL A 184 -10.53 8.15 -0.20
C VAL A 184 -9.17 8.68 -0.69
N THR A 185 -8.09 7.99 -0.29
CA THR A 185 -6.74 8.29 -0.79
C THR A 185 -6.38 7.35 -1.94
N GLY A 186 -5.84 7.88 -3.03
CA GLY A 186 -5.55 7.13 -4.25
C GLY A 186 -4.80 7.94 -5.29
N ALA A 187 -4.35 7.25 -6.35
CA ALA A 187 -3.80 7.94 -7.52
C ALA A 187 -4.86 8.90 -8.10
N ASP A 188 -4.40 10.03 -8.65
CA ASP A 188 -5.25 11.03 -9.28
C ASP A 188 -5.79 10.52 -10.63
N SER A 189 -6.71 9.56 -10.53
CA SER A 189 -7.45 8.97 -11.63
C SER A 189 -8.72 9.78 -11.90
N THR A 190 -9.21 9.72 -13.13
CA THR A 190 -10.45 10.40 -13.52
C THR A 190 -11.65 10.04 -12.63
N ASP A 191 -11.74 8.78 -12.18
CA ASP A 191 -12.87 8.32 -11.36
C ASP A 191 -12.80 8.90 -9.95
N LEU A 192 -11.63 8.88 -9.29
CA LEU A 192 -11.46 9.45 -7.96
C LEU A 192 -11.55 10.98 -7.98
N ARG A 193 -10.99 11.61 -9.01
CA ARG A 193 -11.09 13.05 -9.22
C ARG A 193 -12.54 13.50 -9.33
N ALA A 194 -13.38 12.78 -10.09
CA ALA A 194 -14.80 13.09 -10.19
C ALA A 194 -15.54 13.03 -8.84
N VAL A 195 -15.14 12.12 -7.94
CA VAL A 195 -15.70 12.06 -6.58
C VAL A 195 -15.27 13.28 -5.76
N TYR A 196 -14.00 13.68 -5.84
CA TYR A 196 -13.48 14.88 -5.17
C TYR A 196 -14.16 16.16 -5.68
N ASP A 197 -14.29 16.32 -7.00
CA ASP A 197 -14.96 17.45 -7.62
C ASP A 197 -16.45 17.51 -7.22
N ALA A 198 -17.10 16.36 -7.08
CA ALA A 198 -18.49 16.28 -6.59
C ALA A 198 -18.61 16.55 -5.09
N ALA A 199 -17.59 16.23 -4.30
CA ALA A 199 -17.54 16.47 -2.86
C ALA A 199 -17.30 17.95 -2.54
N PHE A 200 -16.51 18.63 -3.37
CA PHE A 200 -16.12 20.02 -3.21
C PHE A 200 -16.45 20.84 -4.46
N PRO A 201 -17.76 21.02 -4.78
CA PRO A 201 -18.16 21.89 -5.87
C PRO A 201 -17.80 23.34 -5.48
N GLY A 202 -16.82 23.90 -6.20
CA GLY A 202 -16.43 25.31 -6.06
C GLY A 202 -17.54 26.30 -6.39
#